data_AF-M5G9I2-F1
#
_entry.id   AF-M5G9I2-F1
#
_cell.length_a   1.000
_cell.length_b   1.000
_cell.length_c   1.000
_cell.angle_alpha   90.00
_cell.angle_beta   90.00
_cell.angle_gamma   90.00
#
_symmetry.space_group_name_H-M   'P 1'
#
loop_
_entity.id
_entity.type
_entity.pdbx_description
1 polymer ?
#
loop_
_entity_poly.entity_id
_entity_poly.type
_entity_poly.pdbx_seq_one_letter_code
_entity_poly.pdbx_strand_id
1 'polypeptide(L)'
;MCLGILLSVLSVASLVTGQTARTITFTNQCTGDVWLQPTSGAAGTCSSGCPGGSTCAGDGNPNCYWNNPTPNTGSFRVPKGSSSVITYPYYAGVNTAWNGNFAFCQDGTTCQQTLANCDAHGCGTTGPYALAEFNLAVTGSDFYDVSIISGVAVPVSITPEVVDSTNTVSGNPYTCGNPGSPNPDTSGLGVSSWNMAPPSSVYQWVTSPSLTSPQGCTSNTNCPSGQVCGVINQNGQLEEVCGYLSGYWSEGAICGSSIPTSLFNCAQSVTNGPYTTTISALQGCGGTSGSCYSGGADQYCCGCTNWNTLLGTQYVPSSTAQCVNMNPTWQTDILPTLEFLKKGCPNCYTFPYDDFSSTFTCTKSYGNFNIQNYTVTLCPNGVSWGGVGGGTPPPPPTTTMTSPSSGPTGTCSGANFDSGTQVCDNGHICPSGQYFCGGACYAPTSQCCSNNALSSTSSECACSGQAYDAATYICDVGTLCPKGDYACGGACYSTALYGCCDGALTAAGQGC
;
A
#
# COMPACT_ATOMS: atom_id res chain seq x y z
N MET A 1 -18.45 33.78 -39.93
CA MET A 1 -17.12 33.44 -39.40
C MET A 1 -17.33 33.04 -37.93
N CYS A 2 -17.56 31.74 -37.68
CA CYS A 2 -17.64 31.18 -36.33
C CYS A 2 -16.34 30.42 -36.08
N LEU A 3 -15.57 30.85 -35.08
CA LEU A 3 -14.35 30.20 -34.64
C LEU A 3 -14.76 29.14 -33.59
N GLY A 4 -14.72 27.87 -33.98
CA GLY A 4 -15.06 26.74 -33.10
C GLY A 4 -13.95 26.47 -32.11
N ILE A 5 -14.29 26.49 -30.82
CA ILE A 5 -13.45 26.05 -29.71
C ILE A 5 -13.40 24.51 -29.74
N LEU A 6 -12.19 23.95 -29.91
CA LEU A 6 -11.94 22.51 -29.78
C LEU A 6 -12.08 22.13 -28.29
N LEU A 7 -13.20 21.51 -27.95
CA LEU A 7 -13.39 20.81 -26.69
C LEU A 7 -12.72 19.44 -26.81
N SER A 8 -11.60 19.22 -26.10
CA SER A 8 -10.95 17.92 -26.02
C SER A 8 -11.78 16.99 -25.13
N VAL A 9 -12.76 16.32 -25.75
CA VAL A 9 -13.48 15.21 -25.14
C VAL A 9 -12.50 14.04 -25.05
N LEU A 10 -11.96 13.74 -23.86
CA LEU A 10 -11.35 12.43 -23.61
C LEU A 10 -12.48 11.40 -23.71
N SER A 11 -12.60 10.77 -24.87
CA SER A 11 -13.53 9.69 -25.13
C SER A 11 -13.13 8.46 -24.32
N VAL A 12 -13.89 8.14 -23.27
CA VAL A 12 -13.87 6.83 -22.56
C VAL A 12 -14.56 5.74 -23.40
N ALA A 13 -14.26 5.68 -24.70
CA ALA A 13 -14.89 4.72 -25.61
C ALA A 13 -13.94 4.32 -26.74
N SER A 14 -13.03 3.38 -26.46
CA SER A 14 -12.53 2.34 -27.40
C SER A 14 -11.52 1.42 -26.70
N LEU A 15 -12.00 0.57 -25.79
CA LEU A 15 -11.25 -0.58 -25.25
C LEU A 15 -12.05 -1.86 -25.49
N VAL A 16 -12.51 -2.10 -26.72
CA VAL A 16 -13.35 -3.27 -26.99
C VAL A 16 -13.08 -3.85 -28.38
N THR A 17 -11.85 -4.34 -28.61
CA THR A 17 -11.54 -5.47 -29.51
C THR A 17 -10.16 -6.04 -29.16
N GLY A 18 -10.12 -7.25 -28.61
CA GLY A 18 -8.91 -8.11 -28.57
C GLY A 18 -7.69 -7.55 -27.84
N GLN A 19 -7.76 -7.34 -26.52
CA GLN A 19 -6.56 -7.00 -25.74
C GLN A 19 -5.50 -8.11 -25.90
N THR A 20 -4.36 -7.76 -26.48
CA THR A 20 -3.21 -8.68 -26.67
C THR A 20 -2.17 -8.55 -25.55
N ALA A 21 -2.38 -7.67 -24.57
CA ALA A 21 -1.46 -7.39 -23.48
C ALA A 21 -2.12 -6.67 -22.30
N ARG A 22 -1.59 -6.82 -21.09
CA ARG A 22 -1.95 -6.02 -19.90
C ARG A 22 -0.92 -4.97 -19.58
N THR A 23 -1.26 -4.00 -18.74
CA THR A 23 -0.33 -3.00 -18.26
C THR A 23 -0.22 -2.96 -16.74
N ILE A 24 0.99 -2.67 -16.27
CA ILE A 24 1.24 -2.18 -14.91
C ILE A 24 1.82 -0.77 -15.04
N THR A 25 1.16 0.19 -14.40
CA THR A 25 1.58 1.59 -14.35
C THR A 25 2.27 1.87 -13.01
N PHE A 26 3.52 2.30 -13.04
CA PHE A 26 4.27 2.73 -11.86
C PHE A 26 4.16 4.24 -11.73
N THR A 27 3.60 4.75 -10.64
CA THR A 27 3.43 6.19 -10.39
C THR A 27 4.30 6.61 -9.21
N ASN A 28 5.22 7.54 -9.43
CA ASN A 28 6.17 7.97 -8.40
C ASN A 28 5.68 9.21 -7.63
N GLN A 29 5.27 9.00 -6.37
CA GLN A 29 4.91 10.06 -5.42
C GLN A 29 6.04 10.34 -4.40
N CYS A 30 7.19 9.68 -4.53
CA CYS A 30 8.32 9.87 -3.64
C CYS A 30 8.95 11.26 -3.76
N THR A 31 9.82 11.61 -2.82
CA THR A 31 10.50 12.91 -2.82
C THR A 31 11.63 13.01 -3.85
N GLY A 32 12.07 11.88 -4.41
CA GLY A 32 13.08 11.76 -5.47
C GLY A 32 12.70 10.72 -6.51
N ASP A 33 13.59 10.48 -7.46
CA ASP A 33 13.38 9.45 -8.49
C ASP A 33 13.46 8.06 -7.87
N VAL A 34 12.77 7.11 -8.48
CA VAL A 34 12.79 5.70 -8.05
C VAL A 34 13.21 4.83 -9.21
N TRP A 35 14.08 3.86 -8.93
CA TRP A 35 14.51 2.82 -9.84
C TRP A 35 13.74 1.54 -9.55
N LEU A 36 13.11 1.00 -10.59
CA LEU A 36 12.46 -0.31 -10.56
C LEU A 36 13.52 -1.40 -10.70
N GLN A 37 13.41 -2.44 -9.89
CA GLN A 37 14.30 -3.61 -9.90
C GLN A 37 13.45 -4.86 -10.11
N PRO A 38 13.10 -5.19 -11.36
CA PRO A 38 12.29 -6.38 -11.65
C PRO A 38 13.09 -7.66 -11.40
N THR A 39 12.41 -8.69 -10.91
CA THR A 39 12.87 -10.08 -10.93
C THR A 39 11.74 -10.96 -11.45
N SER A 40 12.08 -11.95 -12.26
CA SER A 40 11.12 -12.83 -12.91
C SER A 40 11.05 -14.21 -12.25
N GLY A 41 9.86 -14.82 -12.29
CA GLY A 41 9.63 -16.19 -11.85
C GLY A 41 9.94 -17.22 -12.94
N ALA A 42 10.03 -18.49 -12.51
CA ALA A 42 10.19 -19.62 -13.42
C ALA A 42 8.93 -19.79 -14.30
N ALA A 43 9.15 -20.00 -15.60
CA ALA A 43 8.10 -20.19 -16.62
C ALA A 43 7.99 -21.65 -17.09
N GLY A 44 9.05 -22.45 -16.93
CA GLY A 44 9.12 -23.82 -17.42
C GLY A 44 10.55 -24.38 -17.34
N THR A 45 10.85 -25.40 -18.13
CA THR A 45 12.18 -26.03 -18.17
C THR A 45 12.85 -25.85 -19.52
N CYS A 46 14.17 -25.61 -19.52
CA CYS A 46 14.95 -25.43 -20.74
C CYS A 46 14.90 -26.66 -21.65
N SER A 47 14.86 -27.86 -21.07
CA SER A 47 14.81 -29.13 -21.82
C SER A 47 13.52 -29.31 -22.63
N SER A 48 12.43 -28.68 -22.22
CA SER A 48 11.14 -28.74 -22.91
C SER A 48 10.98 -27.64 -23.97
N GLY A 49 11.97 -26.74 -24.09
CA GLY A 49 11.85 -25.47 -24.80
C GLY A 49 11.13 -24.42 -23.94
N CYS A 50 11.66 -23.20 -23.92
CA CYS A 50 11.08 -22.15 -23.10
C CYS A 50 9.76 -21.63 -23.67
N PRO A 51 8.72 -21.43 -22.82
CA PRO A 51 7.48 -20.77 -23.23
C PRO A 51 7.72 -19.41 -23.88
N GLY A 52 6.79 -18.97 -24.72
CA GLY A 52 6.85 -17.63 -25.33
C GLY A 52 6.99 -16.55 -24.25
N GLY A 53 7.90 -15.61 -24.44
CA GLY A 53 8.18 -14.56 -23.45
C GLY A 53 9.11 -14.96 -22.32
N SER A 54 9.76 -16.12 -22.39
CA SER A 54 10.73 -16.58 -21.40
C SER A 54 12.04 -17.00 -22.06
N THR A 55 13.13 -16.96 -21.28
CA THR A 55 14.48 -17.34 -21.71
C THR A 55 15.05 -18.38 -20.75
N CYS A 56 15.81 -19.34 -21.29
CA CYS A 56 16.52 -20.32 -20.48
C CYS A 56 17.60 -19.62 -19.66
N ALA A 57 17.67 -19.89 -18.35
CA ALA A 57 18.69 -19.29 -17.49
C ALA A 57 20.12 -19.67 -17.89
N GLY A 58 20.34 -20.88 -18.42
CA GLY A 58 21.68 -21.39 -18.74
C GLY A 58 22.47 -21.77 -17.48
N ASP A 59 23.79 -21.92 -17.63
CA ASP A 59 24.77 -22.11 -16.53
C ASP A 59 24.42 -23.18 -15.48
N GLY A 60 23.80 -24.28 -15.92
CA GLY A 60 23.41 -25.39 -15.05
C GLY A 60 22.07 -25.21 -14.34
N ASN A 61 21.40 -24.06 -14.47
CA ASN A 61 20.02 -23.88 -14.05
C ASN A 61 19.06 -24.44 -15.13
N PRO A 62 18.26 -25.48 -14.83
CA PRO A 62 17.42 -26.14 -15.82
C PRO A 62 16.13 -25.36 -16.15
N ASN A 63 15.89 -24.21 -15.54
CA ASN A 63 14.62 -23.48 -15.64
C ASN A 63 14.65 -22.37 -16.70
N CYS A 64 13.51 -22.18 -17.34
CA CYS A 64 13.20 -20.96 -18.10
C CYS A 64 12.60 -19.93 -17.14
N TYR A 65 12.94 -18.66 -17.34
CA TYR A 65 12.40 -17.54 -16.57
C TYR A 65 11.73 -16.55 -17.50
N TRP A 66 10.64 -15.94 -17.03
CA TRP A 66 9.99 -14.86 -17.79
C TRP A 66 10.98 -13.74 -18.10
N ASN A 67 10.93 -13.19 -19.31
CA ASN A 67 11.77 -12.06 -19.63
C ASN A 67 11.29 -10.83 -18.84
N ASN A 68 12.23 -10.08 -18.27
CA ASN A 68 11.87 -8.81 -17.65
C ASN A 68 11.36 -7.82 -18.71
N PRO A 69 10.16 -7.28 -18.52
CA PRO A 69 9.54 -6.40 -19.51
C PRO A 69 10.24 -5.03 -19.51
N THR A 70 10.32 -4.41 -20.68
CA THR A 70 10.93 -3.09 -20.83
C THR A 70 9.89 -1.99 -20.59
N PRO A 71 10.19 -0.98 -19.75
CA PRO A 71 9.30 0.17 -19.57
C PRO A 71 9.13 0.97 -20.87
N ASN A 72 7.96 1.60 -21.05
CA ASN A 72 7.65 2.44 -22.21
C ASN A 72 8.61 3.63 -22.38
N THR A 73 9.27 4.05 -21.31
CA THR A 73 10.31 5.10 -21.31
C THR A 73 11.68 4.61 -21.78
N GLY A 74 11.85 3.30 -21.98
CA GLY A 74 13.15 2.66 -22.23
C GLY A 74 14.08 2.63 -21.01
N SER A 75 13.58 3.00 -19.83
CA SER A 75 14.36 3.08 -18.60
C SER A 75 13.56 2.60 -17.39
N PHE A 76 14.22 1.87 -16.49
CA PHE A 76 13.65 1.49 -15.19
C PHE A 76 13.62 2.64 -14.17
N ARG A 77 14.07 3.84 -14.54
CA ARG A 77 13.89 5.04 -13.72
C ARG A 77 12.49 5.60 -13.90
N VAL A 78 11.80 5.84 -12.79
CA VAL A 78 10.54 6.58 -12.70
C VAL A 78 10.84 7.93 -12.07
N PRO A 79 10.90 9.04 -12.85
CA PRO A 79 11.18 10.34 -12.30
C PRO A 79 10.14 10.77 -11.26
N LYS A 80 10.55 11.61 -10.31
CA LYS A 80 9.63 12.21 -9.33
C LYS A 80 8.38 12.81 -10.00
N GLY A 81 7.20 12.48 -9.48
CA GLY A 81 5.92 12.99 -9.97
C GLY A 81 5.52 12.48 -11.35
N SER A 82 6.26 11.52 -11.91
CA SER A 82 5.99 10.93 -13.23
C SER A 82 5.49 9.49 -13.08
N SER A 83 5.02 8.94 -14.20
CA SER A 83 4.67 7.53 -14.31
C SER A 83 5.46 6.82 -15.40
N SER A 84 5.65 5.52 -15.23
CA SER A 84 6.23 4.61 -16.22
C SER A 84 5.29 3.43 -16.41
N VAL A 85 5.10 2.97 -17.65
CA VAL A 85 4.16 1.89 -17.97
C VAL A 85 4.91 0.71 -18.53
N ILE A 86 4.61 -0.47 -17.99
CA ILE A 86 5.13 -1.75 -18.48
C ILE A 86 3.97 -2.54 -19.10
N THR A 87 4.19 -3.04 -20.32
CA THR A 87 3.20 -3.83 -21.06
C THR A 87 3.60 -5.30 -21.08
N TYR A 88 2.64 -6.17 -20.76
CA TYR A 88 2.77 -7.61 -20.63
C TYR A 88 1.98 -8.32 -21.73
N PRO A 89 2.61 -8.71 -22.85
CA PRO A 89 1.92 -9.38 -23.94
C PRO A 89 1.46 -10.78 -23.54
N TYR A 90 0.37 -11.22 -24.17
CA TYR A 90 -0.04 -12.63 -24.11
C TYR A 90 0.72 -13.45 -25.15
N TYR A 91 1.16 -14.63 -24.75
CA TYR A 91 1.82 -15.59 -25.63
C TYR A 91 0.91 -16.78 -25.92
N ALA A 92 0.84 -17.18 -27.18
CA ALA A 92 0.01 -18.30 -27.60
C ALA A 92 0.45 -19.61 -26.90
N GLY A 93 -0.51 -20.36 -26.38
CA GLY A 93 -0.25 -21.63 -25.71
C GLY A 93 0.26 -21.52 -24.27
N VAL A 94 0.29 -20.32 -23.69
CA VAL A 94 0.69 -20.10 -22.29
C VAL A 94 -0.47 -19.50 -21.50
N ASN A 95 -0.68 -19.98 -20.26
CA ASN A 95 -1.78 -19.57 -19.38
C ASN A 95 -1.38 -18.49 -18.36
N THR A 96 -0.11 -18.10 -18.34
CA THR A 96 0.43 -16.99 -17.54
C THR A 96 1.03 -15.97 -18.50
N ALA A 97 0.68 -14.69 -18.34
CA ALA A 97 1.26 -13.59 -19.11
C ALA A 97 2.63 -13.22 -18.55
N TRP A 98 2.76 -13.20 -17.22
CA TRP A 98 4.01 -12.94 -16.51
C TRP A 98 3.88 -13.33 -15.04
N ASN A 99 4.99 -13.72 -14.43
CA ASN A 99 5.10 -13.87 -12.99
C ASN A 99 6.45 -13.30 -12.54
N GLY A 100 6.44 -12.53 -11.45
CA GLY A 100 7.63 -11.94 -10.88
C GLY A 100 7.29 -10.85 -9.88
N ASN A 101 8.30 -10.07 -9.52
CA ASN A 101 8.15 -8.96 -8.61
C ASN A 101 9.02 -7.76 -9.00
N PHE A 102 8.75 -6.64 -8.34
CA PHE A 102 9.52 -5.41 -8.44
C PHE A 102 9.97 -4.99 -7.06
N ALA A 103 11.27 -4.84 -6.88
CA ALA A 103 11.84 -4.06 -5.79
C ALA A 103 12.05 -2.60 -6.24
N PHE A 104 12.28 -1.72 -5.29
CA PHE A 104 12.33 -0.29 -5.52
C PHE A 104 13.47 0.35 -4.74
N CYS A 105 14.22 1.21 -5.42
CA CYS A 105 15.24 2.01 -4.79
C CYS A 105 15.08 3.49 -5.13
N GLN A 106 15.04 4.35 -4.11
CA GLN A 106 14.95 5.79 -4.30
C GLN A 106 16.34 6.43 -4.41
N ASP A 107 16.49 7.37 -5.35
CA ASP A 107 17.70 8.17 -5.50
C ASP A 107 18.06 8.87 -4.18
N GLY A 108 19.37 8.87 -3.89
CA GLY A 108 19.89 9.44 -2.64
C GLY A 108 19.82 8.51 -1.43
N THR A 109 19.36 7.27 -1.59
CA THR A 109 19.52 6.22 -0.57
C THR A 109 20.69 5.29 -0.91
N THR A 110 21.13 4.48 0.07
CA THR A 110 22.26 3.54 -0.12
C THR A 110 21.91 2.26 -0.89
N CYS A 111 20.66 2.05 -1.32
CA CYS A 111 20.28 0.87 -2.15
C CYS A 111 20.67 1.00 -3.62
N GLN A 112 21.64 1.87 -3.94
CA GLN A 112 22.05 2.24 -5.29
C GLN A 112 22.24 1.01 -6.19
N GLN A 113 21.52 0.99 -7.31
CA GLN A 113 21.88 0.20 -8.49
C GLN A 113 22.29 1.15 -9.60
N THR A 114 23.31 0.77 -10.37
CA THR A 114 23.52 1.32 -11.71
C THR A 114 22.83 0.40 -12.72
N LEU A 115 22.42 0.92 -13.88
CA LEU A 115 21.86 0.14 -15.00
C LEU A 115 22.68 -1.11 -15.40
N ALA A 116 23.94 -1.21 -14.95
CA ALA A 116 24.88 -2.27 -15.28
C ALA A 116 24.60 -3.64 -14.61
N ASN A 117 23.68 -3.73 -13.64
CA ASN A 117 23.47 -4.93 -12.81
C ASN A 117 22.14 -5.64 -13.05
N CYS A 118 21.50 -5.37 -14.19
CA CYS A 118 20.30 -6.07 -14.61
C CYS A 118 20.64 -6.97 -15.80
N ASP A 119 20.17 -8.22 -15.77
CA ASP A 119 20.20 -9.14 -16.91
C ASP A 119 18.78 -9.40 -17.43
N ALA A 120 18.63 -10.40 -18.29
CA ALA A 120 17.33 -10.78 -18.84
C ALA A 120 16.33 -11.30 -17.77
N HIS A 121 16.83 -11.74 -16.61
CA HIS A 121 16.12 -12.46 -15.57
C HIS A 121 15.84 -11.61 -14.32
N GLY A 122 16.69 -10.64 -14.01
CA GLY A 122 16.53 -9.81 -12.82
C GLY A 122 17.51 -8.65 -12.73
N CYS A 123 17.20 -7.72 -11.83
CA CYS A 123 18.18 -6.83 -11.23
C CYS A 123 18.49 -7.34 -9.82
N GLY A 124 19.77 -7.34 -9.43
CA GLY A 124 20.12 -7.56 -8.03
C GLY A 124 19.49 -6.47 -7.13
N THR A 125 19.21 -6.77 -5.88
CA THR A 125 18.75 -5.80 -4.88
C THR A 125 19.71 -5.82 -3.69
N THR A 126 19.91 -4.66 -3.06
CA THR A 126 20.74 -4.53 -1.86
C THR A 126 20.09 -3.52 -0.93
N GLY A 127 20.05 -3.84 0.36
CA GLY A 127 19.25 -3.07 1.33
C GLY A 127 17.92 -3.75 1.63
N PRO A 128 17.11 -3.14 2.52
CA PRO A 128 15.74 -3.55 2.68
C PRO A 128 14.91 -3.09 1.49
N TYR A 129 13.88 -3.85 1.10
CA TYR A 129 13.01 -3.48 -0.01
C TYR A 129 11.62 -4.07 0.17
N ALA A 130 10.61 -3.25 -0.12
CA ALA A 130 9.28 -3.77 -0.39
C ALA A 130 9.26 -4.34 -1.82
N LEU A 131 8.48 -5.39 -2.02
CA LEU A 131 8.19 -5.99 -3.30
C LEU A 131 6.74 -5.72 -3.68
N ALA A 132 6.50 -5.37 -4.94
CA ALA A 132 5.21 -5.53 -5.57
C ALA A 132 5.25 -6.83 -6.38
N GLU A 133 4.47 -7.83 -5.99
CA GLU A 133 4.51 -9.18 -6.56
C GLU A 133 3.27 -9.43 -7.42
N PHE A 134 3.45 -10.09 -8.57
CA PHE A 134 2.35 -10.41 -9.47
C PHE A 134 2.51 -11.81 -10.07
N ASN A 135 1.40 -12.53 -10.12
CA ASN A 135 1.15 -13.62 -11.04
C ASN A 135 -0.01 -13.21 -11.94
N LEU A 136 0.32 -12.82 -13.16
CA LEU A 136 -0.60 -12.34 -14.16
C LEU A 136 -1.11 -13.53 -14.98
N ALA A 137 -2.29 -14.06 -14.66
CA ALA A 137 -2.93 -15.18 -15.36
C ALA A 137 -3.59 -14.71 -16.67
N VAL A 138 -3.43 -15.46 -17.77
CA VAL A 138 -4.10 -15.14 -19.05
C VAL A 138 -5.61 -15.30 -18.93
N THR A 139 -6.05 -16.33 -18.21
CA THR A 139 -7.44 -16.65 -17.89
C THR A 139 -7.61 -16.80 -16.39
N GLY A 140 -8.72 -16.31 -15.83
CA GLY A 140 -8.99 -16.41 -14.40
C GLY A 140 -8.26 -15.33 -13.59
N SER A 141 -8.14 -15.55 -12.28
CA SER A 141 -7.60 -14.56 -11.35
C SER A 141 -6.10 -14.39 -11.45
N ASP A 142 -5.71 -13.13 -11.44
CA ASP A 142 -4.36 -12.75 -11.04
C ASP A 142 -4.20 -12.93 -9.54
N PHE A 143 -2.95 -13.15 -9.13
CA PHE A 143 -2.53 -13.06 -7.74
C PHE A 143 -1.53 -11.90 -7.63
N TYR A 144 -1.66 -11.10 -6.59
CA TYR A 144 -0.76 -9.99 -6.34
C TYR A 144 -0.72 -9.66 -4.86
N ASP A 145 0.39 -9.08 -4.44
CA ASP A 145 0.60 -8.71 -3.06
C ASP A 145 1.74 -7.69 -2.93
N VAL A 146 1.80 -7.07 -1.76
CA VAL A 146 2.97 -6.30 -1.34
C VAL A 146 3.69 -7.10 -0.27
N SER A 147 4.99 -7.33 -0.45
CA SER A 147 5.81 -8.05 0.50
C SER A 147 6.88 -7.14 1.08
N ILE A 148 6.97 -7.16 2.41
CA ILE A 148 8.01 -6.48 3.20
C ILE A 148 8.77 -7.50 4.06
N ILE A 149 8.80 -8.76 3.61
CA ILE A 149 9.60 -9.85 4.22
C ILE A 149 11.07 -9.44 4.30
N SER A 150 11.57 -8.71 3.30
CA SER A 150 12.93 -8.16 3.24
C SER A 150 13.03 -6.75 3.82
N GLY A 151 12.05 -6.28 4.59
CA GLY A 151 11.97 -4.91 5.08
C GLY A 151 11.36 -3.96 4.05
N VAL A 152 11.62 -2.67 4.17
CA VAL A 152 11.12 -1.66 3.22
C VAL A 152 12.03 -0.44 3.13
N ALA A 153 12.31 0.00 1.91
CA ALA A 153 13.00 1.26 1.59
C ALA A 153 12.08 2.28 0.92
N VAL A 154 11.19 1.80 0.07
CA VAL A 154 10.17 2.60 -0.62
C VAL A 154 8.81 2.01 -0.27
N PRO A 155 7.93 2.74 0.43
CA PRO A 155 6.53 2.35 0.60
C PRO A 155 5.84 2.15 -0.75
N VAL A 156 5.00 1.13 -0.88
CA VAL A 156 4.32 0.85 -2.16
C VAL A 156 2.89 0.41 -1.96
N SER A 157 2.01 0.75 -2.91
CA SER A 157 0.68 0.15 -3.00
C SER A 157 0.42 -0.43 -4.38
N ILE A 158 -0.46 -1.43 -4.45
CA ILE A 158 -0.98 -1.97 -5.71
C ILE A 158 -2.47 -1.68 -5.77
N THR A 159 -2.97 -1.16 -6.89
CA THR A 159 -4.38 -0.85 -7.10
C THR A 159 -4.85 -1.43 -8.43
N PRO A 160 -5.82 -2.34 -8.45
CA PRO A 160 -6.45 -2.78 -9.70
C PRO A 160 -7.20 -1.62 -10.37
N GLU A 161 -7.04 -1.41 -11.69
CA GLU A 161 -7.66 -0.28 -12.40
C GLU A 161 -9.18 -0.41 -12.59
N VAL A 162 -9.67 -1.63 -12.79
CA VAL A 162 -11.11 -1.92 -12.92
C VAL A 162 -11.61 -2.63 -11.66
N VAL A 163 -12.41 -1.94 -10.85
CA VAL A 163 -13.06 -2.50 -9.65
C VAL A 163 -14.54 -2.16 -9.70
N ASP A 164 -15.39 -3.18 -9.71
CA ASP A 164 -16.84 -3.04 -9.72
C ASP A 164 -17.52 -4.25 -9.04
N SER A 165 -18.85 -4.25 -9.00
CA SER A 165 -19.62 -5.33 -8.36
C SER A 165 -19.50 -6.69 -9.04
N THR A 166 -18.90 -6.77 -10.24
CA THR A 166 -18.72 -8.02 -11.00
C THR A 166 -17.42 -8.73 -10.69
N ASN A 167 -16.45 -8.03 -10.09
CA ASN A 167 -15.15 -8.58 -9.72
C ASN A 167 -14.77 -8.37 -8.26
N THR A 168 -15.70 -7.91 -7.43
CA THR A 168 -15.55 -7.83 -5.97
C THR A 168 -16.42 -8.89 -5.30
N VAL A 169 -16.04 -9.29 -4.08
CA VAL A 169 -16.82 -10.23 -3.27
C VAL A 169 -17.20 -9.55 -1.96
N SER A 170 -18.50 -9.41 -1.72
CA SER A 170 -19.02 -8.80 -0.49
C SER A 170 -18.45 -9.49 0.76
N GLY A 171 -17.85 -8.71 1.66
CA GLY A 171 -17.24 -9.22 2.90
C GLY A 171 -15.86 -9.86 2.74
N ASN A 172 -15.34 -9.96 1.50
CA ASN A 172 -13.98 -10.42 1.23
C ASN A 172 -13.12 -9.26 0.68
N PRO A 173 -12.34 -8.60 1.54
CA PRO A 173 -11.49 -7.49 1.13
C PRO A 173 -10.29 -7.89 0.26
N TYR A 174 -10.00 -9.18 0.13
CA TYR A 174 -8.86 -9.70 -0.62
C TYR A 174 -9.16 -9.91 -2.11
N THR A 175 -10.40 -9.61 -2.54
CA THR A 175 -10.80 -9.68 -3.94
C THR A 175 -10.83 -8.27 -4.54
N CYS A 176 -9.93 -8.00 -5.48
CA CYS A 176 -9.65 -6.70 -6.08
C CYS A 176 -9.37 -5.59 -5.06
N GLY A 177 -8.78 -5.96 -3.91
CA GLY A 177 -8.31 -5.02 -2.89
C GLY A 177 -7.00 -4.35 -3.27
N ASN A 178 -6.61 -3.33 -2.51
CA ASN A 178 -5.44 -2.49 -2.78
C ASN A 178 -4.39 -2.56 -1.65
N PRO A 179 -3.53 -3.60 -1.61
CA PRO A 179 -2.50 -3.75 -0.58
C PRO A 179 -1.53 -2.58 -0.57
N GLY A 180 -0.99 -2.28 0.61
CA GLY A 180 -0.07 -1.17 0.83
C GLY A 180 -0.71 0.23 0.74
N SER A 181 -2.01 0.31 0.48
CA SER A 181 -2.70 1.60 0.33
C SER A 181 -2.92 2.29 1.68
N PRO A 182 -2.62 3.59 1.79
CA PRO A 182 -3.04 4.41 2.94
C PRO A 182 -4.54 4.74 2.89
N ASN A 183 -5.21 4.50 1.76
CA ASN A 183 -6.64 4.66 1.59
C ASN A 183 -7.20 3.37 0.96
N PRO A 184 -7.46 2.31 1.75
CA PRO A 184 -8.00 1.07 1.20
C PRO A 184 -9.40 1.28 0.63
N ASP A 185 -9.65 0.80 -0.60
CA ASP A 185 -10.92 1.01 -1.31
C ASP A 185 -11.96 -0.04 -0.94
N THR A 186 -11.50 -1.19 -0.42
CA THR A 186 -12.38 -2.27 0.06
C THR A 186 -12.60 -2.15 1.56
N SER A 187 -13.87 -2.11 1.97
CA SER A 187 -14.29 -2.09 3.37
C SER A 187 -13.63 -3.22 4.18
N GLY A 188 -13.05 -2.86 5.33
CA GLY A 188 -12.48 -3.81 6.29
C GLY A 188 -10.97 -4.03 6.16
N LEU A 189 -10.31 -3.59 5.07
CA LEU A 189 -8.85 -3.55 5.03
C LEU A 189 -8.32 -2.45 5.96
N GLY A 190 -7.29 -2.78 6.75
CA GLY A 190 -6.55 -1.78 7.51
C GLY A 190 -5.75 -0.84 6.62
N VAL A 191 -5.63 0.40 7.08
CA VAL A 191 -4.82 1.44 6.46
C VAL A 191 -3.33 1.10 6.57
N SER A 192 -2.61 1.14 5.45
CA SER A 192 -1.15 1.08 5.44
C SER A 192 -0.58 2.47 5.65
N SER A 193 -0.35 2.82 6.92
CA SER A 193 0.19 4.13 7.29
C SER A 193 1.66 4.31 6.90
N TRP A 194 2.38 3.20 6.72
CA TRP A 194 3.84 3.17 6.54
C TRP A 194 4.62 3.83 7.68
N ASN A 195 3.96 4.08 8.82
CA ASN A 195 4.59 4.58 10.03
C ASN A 195 5.12 3.40 10.85
N MET A 196 6.40 3.07 10.64
CA MET A 196 7.04 1.96 11.31
C MET A 196 7.57 2.37 12.68
N ALA A 197 7.22 1.60 13.71
CA ALA A 197 7.69 1.78 15.08
C ALA A 197 8.52 0.55 15.51
N PRO A 198 9.77 0.41 15.02
CA PRO A 198 10.58 -0.77 15.29
C PRO A 198 10.93 -0.89 16.79
N PRO A 199 11.19 -2.11 17.27
CA PRO A 199 11.53 -2.36 18.67
C PRO A 199 12.90 -1.80 19.08
N SER A 200 13.79 -1.51 18.12
CA SER A 200 15.12 -0.92 18.37
C SER A 200 15.68 -0.24 17.12
N SER A 201 16.78 0.51 17.29
CA SER A 201 17.50 1.19 16.20
C SER A 201 18.08 0.23 15.17
N VAL A 202 18.39 -1.02 15.53
CA VAL A 202 19.00 -1.99 14.59
C VAL A 202 18.09 -2.34 13.40
N TYR A 203 16.78 -2.11 13.52
CA TYR A 203 15.83 -2.29 12.42
C TYR A 203 15.72 -1.06 11.53
N GLN A 204 16.33 0.07 11.88
CA GLN A 204 16.33 1.26 11.04
C GLN A 204 17.43 1.11 10.00
N TRP A 205 17.11 1.40 8.74
CA TRP A 205 18.11 1.51 7.68
C TRP A 205 18.35 2.99 7.41
N VAL A 206 19.63 3.40 7.41
CA VAL A 206 20.00 4.80 7.25
C VAL A 206 20.94 5.01 6.07
N THR A 207 20.94 6.22 5.55
CA THR A 207 21.96 6.70 4.62
C THR A 207 22.89 7.62 5.40
N SER A 208 24.14 7.20 5.56
CA SER A 208 25.14 7.99 6.29
C SER A 208 25.58 9.19 5.45
N PRO A 209 25.71 10.39 6.04
CA PRO A 209 26.27 11.56 5.36
C PRO A 209 27.73 11.36 4.91
N SER A 210 28.45 10.43 5.51
CA SER A 210 29.84 10.13 5.20
C SER A 210 30.13 8.64 5.35
N LEU A 211 30.35 7.95 4.23
CA LEU A 211 30.77 6.54 4.25
C LEU A 211 32.26 6.37 4.55
N THR A 212 33.08 7.41 4.47
CA THR A 212 34.53 7.31 4.77
C THR A 212 34.83 7.46 6.26
N SER A 213 33.92 8.08 7.02
CA SER A 213 34.02 8.24 8.47
C SER A 213 32.61 8.31 9.05
N PRO A 214 31.88 7.18 9.09
CA PRO A 214 30.55 7.15 9.68
C PRO A 214 30.64 7.36 11.20
N GLN A 215 29.71 8.12 11.75
CA GLN A 215 29.58 8.29 13.20
C GLN A 215 28.82 7.09 13.77
N GLY A 216 29.46 6.27 14.59
CA GLY A 216 28.78 5.16 15.29
C GLY A 216 27.74 5.65 16.29
N CYS A 217 26.73 4.81 16.57
CA CYS A 217 25.66 5.10 17.52
C CYS A 217 25.09 3.83 18.16
N THR A 218 24.34 3.99 19.25
CA THR A 218 23.52 2.91 19.85
C THR A 218 22.09 3.35 20.15
N SER A 219 21.77 4.63 19.92
CA SER A 219 20.43 5.20 20.04
C SER A 219 20.33 6.51 19.26
N ASN A 220 19.11 6.95 18.97
CA ASN A 220 18.85 8.22 18.29
C ASN A 220 19.42 9.44 19.02
N THR A 221 19.63 9.36 20.33
CA THR A 221 20.20 10.47 21.12
C THR A 221 21.67 10.73 20.83
N ASN A 222 22.38 9.76 20.23
CA ASN A 222 23.76 9.95 19.79
C ASN A 222 23.84 10.79 18.51
N CYS A 223 22.74 10.91 17.76
CA CYS A 223 22.77 11.44 16.41
C CYS A 223 22.46 12.93 16.33
N PRO A 224 23.10 13.65 15.37
CA PRO A 224 22.77 15.04 15.10
C PRO A 224 21.30 15.25 14.74
N SER A 225 20.83 16.49 14.83
CA SER A 225 19.46 16.85 14.44
C SER A 225 19.15 16.40 13.00
N GLY A 226 17.98 15.78 12.81
CA GLY A 226 17.55 15.24 11.51
C GLY A 226 18.14 13.89 11.14
N GLN A 227 19.00 13.30 11.99
CA GLN A 227 19.52 11.93 11.82
C GLN A 227 18.96 11.01 12.91
N VAL A 228 18.95 9.71 12.60
CA VAL A 228 18.60 8.63 13.52
C VAL A 228 19.73 7.62 13.56
N CYS A 229 19.74 6.79 14.60
CA CYS A 229 20.67 5.67 14.68
C CYS A 229 20.09 4.49 13.92
N GLY A 230 20.87 3.91 13.01
CA GLY A 230 20.43 2.74 12.28
C GLY A 230 21.58 2.04 11.56
N VAL A 231 21.25 0.97 10.87
CA VAL A 231 22.20 0.04 10.29
C VAL A 231 22.51 0.38 8.85
N ILE A 232 23.80 0.37 8.50
CA ILE A 232 24.28 0.34 7.12
C ILE A 232 24.98 -0.98 6.83
N ASN A 233 25.04 -1.36 5.55
CA ASN A 233 25.99 -2.37 5.08
C ASN A 233 27.20 -1.66 4.47
N GLN A 234 28.33 -1.74 5.16
CA GLN A 234 29.59 -1.20 4.68
C GLN A 234 30.56 -2.34 4.39
N ASN A 235 30.86 -2.57 3.10
CA ASN A 235 31.81 -3.60 2.65
C ASN A 235 31.51 -5.01 3.19
N GLY A 236 30.22 -5.38 3.29
CA GLY A 236 29.81 -6.69 3.80
C GLY A 236 29.88 -6.81 5.32
N GLN A 237 29.85 -5.70 6.05
CA GLN A 237 29.72 -5.63 7.50
C GLN A 237 28.54 -4.73 7.86
N LEU A 238 27.73 -5.16 8.85
CA LEU A 238 26.61 -4.36 9.35
C LEU A 238 27.06 -3.53 10.55
N GLU A 239 26.83 -2.22 10.49
CA GLU A 239 27.25 -1.28 11.53
C GLU A 239 26.11 -0.30 11.87
N GLU A 240 25.93 -0.01 13.17
CA GLU A 240 25.02 1.04 13.63
C GLU A 240 25.70 2.41 13.58
N VAL A 241 25.15 3.31 12.76
CA VAL A 241 25.69 4.63 12.49
C VAL A 241 24.58 5.69 12.48
N CYS A 242 24.96 6.94 12.70
CA CYS A 242 24.06 8.06 12.50
C CYS A 242 23.88 8.35 11.01
N GLY A 243 22.63 8.48 10.59
CA GLY A 243 22.30 8.86 9.23
C GLY A 243 20.85 9.28 9.04
N TYR A 244 20.49 9.62 7.81
CA TYR A 244 19.11 9.93 7.45
C TYR A 244 18.33 8.63 7.29
N LEU A 245 17.17 8.53 7.94
CA LEU A 245 16.30 7.37 7.80
C LEU A 245 16.02 7.13 6.31
N SER A 246 16.27 5.90 5.85
CA SER A 246 16.09 5.49 4.46
C SER A 246 15.10 4.33 4.33
N GLY A 247 14.76 3.69 5.45
CA GLY A 247 13.81 2.60 5.50
C GLY A 247 13.99 1.77 6.76
N TYR A 248 13.50 0.54 6.71
CA TYR A 248 13.51 -0.40 7.83
C TYR A 248 13.92 -1.79 7.35
N TRP A 249 14.88 -2.37 8.04
CA TRP A 249 15.21 -3.78 7.93
C TRP A 249 14.10 -4.63 8.55
N SER A 250 13.86 -5.80 7.97
CA SER A 250 13.32 -6.92 8.73
C SER A 250 14.49 -7.76 9.26
N GLU A 251 14.26 -8.50 10.33
CA GLU A 251 15.26 -9.48 10.78
C GLU A 251 15.50 -10.54 9.70
N GLY A 252 14.46 -10.95 8.95
CA GLY A 252 14.58 -11.86 7.82
C GLY A 252 15.50 -11.36 6.70
N ALA A 253 15.50 -10.05 6.41
CA ALA A 253 16.41 -9.45 5.43
C ALA A 253 17.87 -9.61 5.86
N ILE A 254 18.15 -9.29 7.12
CA ILE A 254 19.51 -9.34 7.66
C ILE A 254 19.97 -10.78 7.80
N CYS A 255 19.15 -11.65 8.38
CA CYS A 255 19.47 -13.05 8.59
C CYS A 255 19.50 -13.88 7.30
N GLY A 256 18.86 -13.40 6.21
CA GLY A 256 18.95 -14.00 4.88
C GLY A 256 20.18 -13.55 4.07
N SER A 257 20.81 -12.42 4.41
CA SER A 257 21.89 -11.81 3.62
C SER A 257 23.25 -12.55 3.68
N SER A 258 23.38 -13.57 4.53
CA SER A 258 24.66 -14.26 4.84
C SER A 258 25.77 -13.34 5.38
N ILE A 259 25.46 -12.07 5.69
CA ILE A 259 26.40 -11.13 6.29
C ILE A 259 26.57 -11.48 7.77
N PRO A 260 27.80 -11.77 8.24
CA PRO A 260 28.05 -11.98 9.66
C PRO A 260 27.68 -10.72 10.45
N THR A 261 26.89 -10.88 11.51
CA THR A 261 26.46 -9.77 12.35
C THR A 261 26.26 -10.21 13.79
N SER A 262 26.53 -9.32 14.74
CA SER A 262 26.16 -9.44 16.15
C SER A 262 24.92 -8.61 16.50
N LEU A 263 24.36 -7.86 15.55
CA LEU A 263 23.18 -7.02 15.77
C LEU A 263 21.90 -7.86 15.84
N PHE A 264 21.93 -9.05 15.24
CA PHE A 264 20.83 -10.00 15.21
C PHE A 264 21.34 -11.41 15.52
N ASN A 265 20.54 -12.19 16.21
CA ASN A 265 20.88 -13.54 16.65
C ASN A 265 20.65 -14.59 15.56
N CYS A 266 20.96 -14.28 14.30
CA CYS A 266 20.61 -15.09 13.13
C CYS A 266 21.11 -16.55 13.22
N ALA A 267 22.30 -16.75 13.81
CA ALA A 267 22.92 -18.07 13.98
C ALA A 267 22.58 -18.76 15.31
N GLN A 268 21.78 -18.12 16.18
CA GLN A 268 21.37 -18.72 17.45
C GLN A 268 20.57 -20.00 17.16
N SER A 269 21.01 -21.10 17.75
CA SER A 269 20.29 -22.36 17.69
C SER A 269 18.99 -22.31 18.49
N VAL A 270 17.91 -22.78 17.91
CA VAL A 270 16.59 -22.92 18.53
C VAL A 270 16.04 -24.32 18.34
N THR A 271 15.24 -24.78 19.30
CA THR A 271 14.60 -26.09 19.26
C THR A 271 13.10 -25.90 19.01
N ASN A 272 12.62 -26.45 17.91
CA ASN A 272 11.22 -26.48 17.51
C ASN A 272 10.74 -27.94 17.55
N GLY A 273 10.45 -28.45 18.75
CA GLY A 273 10.09 -29.87 18.93
C GLY A 273 11.22 -30.82 18.51
N PRO A 274 11.00 -31.72 17.52
CA PRO A 274 12.03 -32.65 17.05
C PRO A 274 13.10 -31.97 16.18
N TYR A 275 12.89 -30.71 15.78
CA TYR A 275 13.81 -29.97 14.91
C TYR A 275 14.76 -29.10 15.73
N THR A 276 16.05 -29.18 15.43
CA THR A 276 17.05 -28.19 15.86
C THR A 276 17.45 -27.39 14.64
N THR A 277 17.30 -26.07 14.72
CA THR A 277 17.51 -25.14 13.60
C THR A 277 18.13 -23.84 14.12
N THR A 278 18.32 -22.83 13.27
CA THR A 278 18.74 -21.47 13.66
C THR A 278 17.58 -20.48 13.53
N ILE A 279 17.69 -19.30 14.13
CA ILE A 279 16.74 -18.20 13.92
C ILE A 279 16.56 -17.90 12.43
N SER A 280 17.66 -17.73 11.68
CA SER A 280 17.62 -17.47 10.23
C SER A 280 16.83 -18.56 9.47
N ALA A 281 17.11 -19.82 9.78
CA ALA A 281 16.39 -20.92 9.14
C ALA A 281 14.91 -20.94 9.55
N LEU A 282 14.58 -20.75 10.84
CA LEU A 282 13.19 -20.75 11.32
C LEU A 282 12.35 -19.62 10.69
N GLN A 283 12.93 -18.45 10.46
CA GLN A 283 12.29 -17.34 9.73
C GLN A 283 11.93 -17.72 8.29
N GLY A 284 12.80 -18.49 7.63
CA GLY A 284 12.58 -19.07 6.31
C GLY A 284 11.83 -20.41 6.34
N CYS A 285 11.17 -20.76 7.46
CA CYS A 285 10.48 -22.04 7.66
C CYS A 285 11.35 -23.30 7.69
N GLY A 286 12.67 -23.17 7.77
CA GLY A 286 13.61 -24.27 7.97
C GLY A 286 13.51 -24.86 9.39
N GLY A 287 13.44 -26.20 9.48
CA GLY A 287 13.25 -26.89 10.76
C GLY A 287 11.80 -26.80 11.28
N THR A 288 10.83 -26.92 10.36
CA THR A 288 9.39 -26.92 10.65
C THR A 288 8.69 -28.07 9.91
N SER A 289 7.44 -28.36 10.29
CA SER A 289 6.62 -29.43 9.69
C SER A 289 5.79 -28.99 8.45
N GLY A 290 5.88 -27.72 8.04
CA GLY A 290 5.05 -27.13 6.97
C GLY A 290 4.20 -25.96 7.48
N SER A 291 3.37 -25.34 6.65
CA SER A 291 2.59 -24.12 7.00
C SER A 291 1.62 -24.35 8.16
N CYS A 292 1.60 -23.43 9.13
CA CYS A 292 0.65 -23.42 10.25
C CYS A 292 -0.80 -23.12 9.84
N TYR A 293 -1.03 -22.75 8.59
CA TYR A 293 -2.34 -22.54 7.99
C TYR A 293 -2.92 -23.78 7.30
N SER A 294 -2.10 -24.82 7.10
CA SER A 294 -2.51 -26.05 6.42
C SER A 294 -3.39 -26.94 7.31
N GLY A 295 -4.37 -27.61 6.71
CA GLY A 295 -5.20 -28.59 7.40
C GLY A 295 -4.34 -29.71 8.01
N GLY A 296 -4.47 -29.93 9.33
CA GLY A 296 -3.67 -30.91 10.07
C GLY A 296 -2.31 -30.40 10.56
N ALA A 297 -2.05 -29.09 10.50
CA ALA A 297 -0.83 -28.50 11.05
C ALA A 297 -0.61 -28.88 12.53
N ASP A 298 0.61 -29.31 12.87
CA ASP A 298 1.03 -29.58 14.25
C ASP A 298 1.61 -28.31 14.91
N GLN A 299 2.03 -28.40 16.17
CA GLN A 299 2.59 -27.27 16.92
C GLN A 299 4.03 -26.88 16.49
N TYR A 300 4.63 -27.59 15.52
CA TYR A 300 5.98 -27.35 15.00
C TYR A 300 5.97 -26.77 13.59
N CYS A 301 4.79 -26.40 13.10
CA CYS A 301 4.57 -25.79 11.80
C CYS A 301 5.34 -24.46 11.65
N CYS A 302 5.53 -24.00 10.43
CA CYS A 302 6.08 -22.69 10.17
C CYS A 302 5.01 -21.63 10.43
N GLY A 303 5.33 -20.75 11.38
CA GLY A 303 4.73 -19.45 11.65
C GLY A 303 3.26 -19.23 11.28
N CYS A 304 2.47 -18.83 12.27
CA CYS A 304 1.15 -18.26 12.01
C CYS A 304 0.78 -17.28 13.09
N THR A 305 0.07 -16.22 12.69
CA THR A 305 -0.50 -15.24 13.60
C THR A 305 -1.89 -14.84 13.14
N ASN A 306 -2.83 -14.87 14.08
CA ASN A 306 -4.15 -14.27 13.89
C ASN A 306 -4.03 -12.76 14.08
N TRP A 307 -3.61 -12.05 13.03
CA TRP A 307 -3.32 -10.60 13.10
C TRP A 307 -4.52 -9.76 13.54
N ASN A 308 -5.75 -10.17 13.19
CA ASN A 308 -6.99 -9.55 13.65
C ASN A 308 -7.17 -9.65 15.17
N THR A 309 -6.63 -10.69 15.82
CA THR A 309 -6.61 -10.83 17.28
C THR A 309 -5.48 -10.04 17.91
N LEU A 310 -4.28 -10.10 17.32
CA LEU A 310 -3.08 -9.46 17.87
C LEU A 310 -3.10 -7.93 17.71
N LEU A 311 -3.43 -7.43 16.52
CA LEU A 311 -3.43 -6.00 16.20
C LEU A 311 -4.84 -5.39 16.34
N GLY A 312 -5.89 -6.19 16.15
CA GLY A 312 -7.29 -5.77 16.17
C GLY A 312 -7.92 -5.71 14.76
N THR A 313 -9.25 -5.73 14.72
CA THR A 313 -10.03 -5.80 13.47
C THR A 313 -9.97 -4.52 12.64
N GLN A 314 -9.52 -3.41 13.22
CA GLN A 314 -9.24 -2.17 12.50
C GLN A 314 -8.00 -2.24 11.60
N TYR A 315 -7.10 -3.22 11.83
CA TYR A 315 -5.91 -3.44 11.01
C TYR A 315 -6.10 -4.62 10.07
N VAL A 316 -6.64 -5.73 10.58
CA VAL A 316 -6.86 -6.95 9.80
C VAL A 316 -8.30 -7.42 9.97
N PRO A 317 -9.07 -7.55 8.89
CA PRO A 317 -10.49 -7.88 8.98
C PRO A 317 -10.73 -9.26 9.60
N SER A 318 -11.84 -9.43 10.32
CA SER A 318 -12.20 -10.71 10.95
C SER A 318 -12.52 -11.83 9.96
N SER A 319 -12.74 -11.51 8.68
CA SER A 319 -12.91 -12.48 7.60
C SER A 319 -11.60 -13.14 7.15
N THR A 320 -10.45 -12.66 7.63
CA THR A 320 -9.13 -13.24 7.34
C THR A 320 -9.07 -14.67 7.87
N ALA A 321 -8.59 -15.59 7.04
CA ALA A 321 -8.39 -16.98 7.46
C ALA A 321 -7.46 -17.05 8.68
N GLN A 322 -7.85 -17.88 9.64
CA GLN A 322 -7.17 -18.02 10.93
C GLN A 322 -6.17 -19.19 10.89
N CYS A 323 -5.21 -19.15 11.81
CA CYS A 323 -4.29 -20.26 12.07
C CYS A 323 -5.04 -21.56 12.33
N VAL A 324 -4.59 -22.65 11.69
CA VAL A 324 -5.00 -24.01 12.07
C VAL A 324 -4.24 -24.44 13.34
N ASN A 325 -2.95 -24.09 13.41
CA ASN A 325 -2.13 -24.27 14.59
C ASN A 325 -1.14 -23.10 14.74
N MET A 326 -0.50 -23.00 15.89
CA MET A 326 0.48 -21.95 16.17
C MET A 326 1.74 -22.58 16.75
N ASN A 327 2.90 -22.19 16.21
CA ASN A 327 4.19 -22.64 16.69
C ASN A 327 4.69 -21.77 17.85
N PRO A 328 4.83 -22.30 19.08
CA PRO A 328 5.23 -21.50 20.25
C PRO A 328 6.65 -20.93 20.15
N THR A 329 7.58 -21.69 19.55
CA THR A 329 8.97 -21.23 19.32
C THR A 329 8.96 -20.06 18.33
N TRP A 330 8.23 -20.19 17.21
CA TRP A 330 8.10 -19.10 16.24
C TRP A 330 7.43 -17.86 16.84
N GLN A 331 6.39 -18.04 17.65
CA GLN A 331 5.72 -16.92 18.35
C GLN A 331 6.63 -16.19 19.34
N THR A 332 7.57 -16.90 19.95
CA THR A 332 8.49 -16.32 20.94
C THR A 332 9.64 -15.61 20.26
N ASP A 333 10.23 -16.26 19.24
CA ASP A 333 11.51 -15.85 18.69
C ASP A 333 11.38 -15.01 17.40
N ILE A 334 10.32 -15.20 16.62
CA ILE A 334 10.16 -14.56 15.30
C ILE A 334 9.07 -13.50 15.29
N LEU A 335 7.87 -13.82 15.80
CA LEU A 335 6.73 -12.88 15.74
C LEU A 335 7.05 -11.45 16.24
N PRO A 336 7.74 -11.25 17.39
CA PRO A 336 8.01 -9.91 17.89
C PRO A 336 8.87 -9.05 16.95
N THR A 337 9.62 -9.67 16.04
CA THR A 337 10.47 -8.96 15.07
C THR A 337 9.71 -8.53 13.81
N LEU A 338 8.44 -8.96 13.67
CA LEU A 338 7.58 -8.70 12.52
C LEU A 338 6.40 -7.77 12.82
N GLU A 339 5.97 -7.70 14.08
CA GLU A 339 4.76 -6.96 14.48
C GLU A 339 4.78 -5.48 14.04
N PHE A 340 5.93 -4.82 14.13
CA PHE A 340 6.03 -3.40 13.76
C PHE A 340 5.87 -3.18 12.25
N LEU A 341 6.42 -4.08 11.43
CA LEU A 341 6.26 -4.06 9.97
C LEU A 341 4.79 -4.28 9.62
N LYS A 342 4.17 -5.29 10.26
CA LYS A 342 2.77 -5.62 10.03
C LYS A 342 1.84 -4.48 10.44
N LYS A 343 2.11 -3.82 11.56
CA LYS A 343 1.31 -2.67 11.98
C LYS A 343 1.44 -1.47 11.02
N GLY A 344 2.63 -1.26 10.44
CA GLY A 344 2.84 -0.20 9.45
C GLY A 344 2.18 -0.49 8.11
N CYS A 345 2.13 -1.75 7.68
CA CYS A 345 1.36 -2.23 6.53
C CYS A 345 0.56 -3.51 6.87
N PRO A 346 -0.69 -3.38 7.36
CA PRO A 346 -1.49 -4.50 7.83
C PRO A 346 -1.87 -5.53 6.77
N ASN A 347 -1.77 -5.16 5.50
CA ASN A 347 -2.10 -6.00 4.36
C ASN A 347 -0.88 -6.31 3.47
N CYS A 348 0.33 -6.17 4.01
CA CYS A 348 1.57 -6.63 3.39
C CYS A 348 2.07 -7.93 4.03
N TYR A 349 2.73 -8.79 3.23
CA TYR A 349 3.45 -9.96 3.71
C TYR A 349 4.64 -9.55 4.57
N THR A 350 4.78 -10.12 5.77
CA THR A 350 5.94 -9.88 6.65
C THR A 350 6.78 -11.13 6.88
N PHE A 351 6.29 -12.32 6.52
CA PHE A 351 7.01 -13.59 6.58
C PHE A 351 6.57 -14.54 5.45
N PRO A 352 7.38 -15.54 5.08
CA PRO A 352 7.06 -16.47 3.99
C PRO A 352 5.98 -17.51 4.40
N TYR A 353 5.40 -18.22 3.42
CA TYR A 353 4.49 -19.37 3.62
C TYR A 353 3.10 -19.06 4.23
N ASP A 354 2.40 -18.01 3.76
CA ASP A 354 0.93 -17.86 3.88
C ASP A 354 0.40 -16.86 4.94
N ASP A 355 0.84 -15.60 4.89
CA ASP A 355 0.08 -14.52 5.52
C ASP A 355 -1.23 -14.23 4.76
N PHE A 356 -2.33 -14.87 5.16
CA PHE A 356 -3.65 -14.70 4.54
C PHE A 356 -4.23 -13.29 4.61
N SER A 357 -3.64 -12.38 5.38
CA SER A 357 -4.03 -10.96 5.34
C SER A 357 -3.36 -10.17 4.23
N SER A 358 -2.60 -10.83 3.35
CA SER A 358 -1.68 -10.15 2.42
C SER A 358 -1.74 -10.66 0.98
N THR A 359 -2.47 -11.74 0.69
CA THR A 359 -2.66 -12.23 -0.68
C THR A 359 -3.93 -11.65 -1.29
N PHE A 360 -3.83 -11.07 -2.48
CA PHE A 360 -4.97 -10.53 -3.19
C PHE A 360 -5.17 -11.24 -4.52
N THR A 361 -6.42 -11.32 -4.94
CA THR A 361 -6.79 -11.82 -6.26
C THR A 361 -7.68 -10.83 -6.98
N CYS A 362 -7.55 -10.72 -8.30
CA CYS A 362 -8.47 -9.89 -9.07
C CYS A 362 -8.61 -10.46 -10.49
N THR A 363 -9.82 -10.39 -11.03
CA THR A 363 -10.11 -10.76 -12.41
C THR A 363 -11.04 -9.74 -13.01
N LYS A 364 -10.76 -9.27 -14.21
CA LYS A 364 -11.79 -8.69 -15.07
C LYS A 364 -11.80 -9.46 -16.37
N SER A 365 -12.85 -10.24 -16.63
CA SER A 365 -12.89 -11.08 -17.82
C SER A 365 -13.48 -10.34 -19.02
N TYR A 366 -12.83 -10.47 -20.17
CA TYR A 366 -13.39 -10.13 -21.48
C TYR A 366 -13.04 -11.22 -22.49
N GLY A 367 -14.05 -11.92 -23.01
CA GLY A 367 -13.82 -13.15 -23.79
C GLY A 367 -13.09 -14.20 -22.95
N ASN A 368 -11.99 -14.73 -23.49
CA ASN A 368 -11.13 -15.71 -22.80
C ASN A 368 -9.92 -15.07 -22.13
N PHE A 369 -9.94 -13.77 -21.84
CA PHE A 369 -8.79 -13.06 -21.28
C PHE A 369 -9.17 -12.36 -19.98
N ASN A 370 -8.27 -12.38 -19.01
CA ASN A 370 -8.28 -11.47 -17.89
C ASN A 370 -7.63 -10.14 -18.33
N ILE A 371 -8.45 -9.08 -18.39
CA ILE A 371 -8.11 -7.72 -18.83
C ILE A 371 -7.75 -6.78 -17.69
N GLN A 372 -7.54 -7.29 -16.48
CA GLN A 372 -7.21 -6.47 -15.32
C GLN A 372 -5.83 -5.82 -15.45
N ASN A 373 -5.80 -4.49 -15.41
CA ASN A 373 -4.56 -3.71 -15.27
C ASN A 373 -4.37 -3.28 -13.81
N TYR A 374 -3.15 -2.81 -13.52
CA TYR A 374 -2.76 -2.37 -12.17
C TYR A 374 -1.99 -1.07 -12.19
N THR A 375 -2.16 -0.28 -11.13
CA THR A 375 -1.25 0.82 -10.78
C THR A 375 -0.46 0.44 -9.54
N VAL A 376 0.87 0.52 -9.63
CA VAL A 376 1.78 0.49 -8.49
C VAL A 376 2.12 1.93 -8.12
N THR A 377 1.73 2.37 -6.92
CA THR A 377 2.09 3.71 -6.43
C THR A 377 3.32 3.60 -5.53
N LEU A 378 4.36 4.34 -5.87
CA LEU A 378 5.60 4.44 -5.10
C LEU A 378 5.47 5.63 -4.15
N CYS A 379 5.74 5.40 -2.86
CA CYS A 379 5.50 6.34 -1.77
C CYS A 379 4.06 6.87 -1.73
N PRO A 380 3.03 6.01 -1.61
CA PRO A 380 1.63 6.45 -1.62
C PRO A 380 1.38 7.51 -0.53
N ASN A 381 0.59 8.54 -0.86
CA ASN A 381 0.41 9.77 -0.08
C ASN A 381 1.71 10.55 0.19
N GLY A 382 2.75 10.35 -0.63
CA GLY A 382 4.05 10.99 -0.48
C GLY A 382 4.90 10.48 0.68
N VAL A 383 4.52 9.37 1.33
CA VAL A 383 5.30 8.82 2.45
C VAL A 383 6.63 8.28 1.96
N SER A 384 7.72 8.94 2.35
CA SER A 384 9.08 8.65 1.91
C SER A 384 10.06 8.99 3.05
N TRP A 385 11.10 8.17 3.23
CA TRP A 385 12.18 8.45 4.21
C TRP A 385 13.39 9.14 3.58
N GLY A 386 13.61 8.92 2.28
CA GLY A 386 14.26 9.90 1.41
C GLY A 386 15.77 10.12 1.54
N GLY A 387 16.50 9.42 2.41
CA GLY A 387 17.97 9.19 2.39
C GLY A 387 18.96 10.37 2.37
N VAL A 388 18.58 11.57 1.90
CA VAL A 388 19.42 12.76 1.80
C VAL A 388 18.57 14.01 2.01
N GLY A 389 18.75 14.64 3.17
CA GLY A 389 18.20 15.97 3.42
C GLY A 389 16.73 16.01 3.86
N GLY A 390 16.50 15.75 5.15
CA GLY A 390 15.56 16.56 5.93
C GLY A 390 14.08 16.19 5.91
N GLY A 391 13.72 14.92 5.83
CA GLY A 391 12.46 14.45 6.42
C GLY A 391 12.75 13.93 7.82
N THR A 392 12.30 14.61 8.88
CA THR A 392 12.10 13.89 10.15
C THR A 392 11.20 12.70 9.88
N PRO A 393 11.44 11.51 10.49
CA PRO A 393 10.47 10.43 10.46
C PRO A 393 9.09 11.01 10.81
N PRO A 394 7.99 10.60 10.13
CA PRO A 394 6.67 11.01 10.55
C PRO A 394 6.54 10.69 12.05
N PRO A 395 6.13 11.64 12.91
CA PRO A 395 5.96 11.32 14.32
C PRO A 395 4.98 10.13 14.46
N PRO A 396 5.13 9.28 15.50
CA PRO A 396 4.05 8.38 15.89
C PRO A 396 2.76 9.21 16.00
N PRO A 397 1.58 8.69 15.62
CA PRO A 397 0.35 9.45 15.78
C PRO A 397 0.16 9.69 17.28
N THR A 398 0.51 10.88 17.75
CA THR A 398 0.22 11.31 19.12
C THR A 398 -1.28 11.58 19.14
N THR A 399 -2.00 10.79 19.92
CA THR A 399 -3.42 11.00 20.24
C THR A 399 -3.62 12.22 21.15
N THR A 400 -3.12 13.37 20.73
CA THR A 400 -3.36 14.66 21.36
C THR A 400 -3.78 15.67 20.30
N MET A 401 -5.09 15.92 20.32
CA MET A 401 -5.72 17.01 19.60
C MET A 401 -5.03 18.34 19.96
N THR A 402 -4.28 18.91 19.02
CA THR A 402 -4.00 20.35 19.01
C THR A 402 -3.74 20.81 17.56
N SER A 403 -4.50 21.83 17.19
CA SER A 403 -4.77 22.45 15.87
C SER A 403 -3.72 22.39 14.75
N PRO A 404 -4.17 22.21 13.48
CA PRO A 404 -3.32 22.25 12.30
C PRO A 404 -3.00 23.69 11.87
N SER A 405 -1.76 23.90 11.42
CA SER A 405 -1.45 24.99 10.50
C SER A 405 -1.71 24.52 9.07
N SER A 406 -2.68 25.18 8.42
CA SER A 406 -2.99 25.24 6.98
C SER A 406 -3.13 23.89 6.24
N GLY A 407 -4.28 23.23 6.45
CA GLY A 407 -4.86 22.31 5.48
C GLY A 407 -5.33 23.02 4.20
N PRO A 408 -5.78 22.28 3.16
CA PRO A 408 -6.35 22.87 1.96
C PRO A 408 -7.47 23.86 2.33
N THR A 409 -7.29 25.13 1.93
CA THR A 409 -8.25 26.20 2.23
C THR A 409 -9.31 26.27 1.14
N GLY A 410 -10.58 26.12 1.51
CA GLY A 410 -11.73 26.50 0.69
C GLY A 410 -12.27 27.88 1.08
N THR A 411 -13.21 28.39 0.30
CA THR A 411 -13.90 29.68 0.47
C THR A 411 -15.40 29.43 0.58
N CYS A 412 -16.05 30.06 1.56
CA CYS A 412 -17.48 29.93 1.84
C CYS A 412 -18.06 31.32 2.10
N SER A 413 -18.92 31.82 1.21
CA SER A 413 -19.45 33.21 1.29
C SER A 413 -18.36 34.28 1.48
N GLY A 414 -17.19 34.08 0.86
CA GLY A 414 -16.03 34.97 0.99
C GLY A 414 -15.16 34.77 2.24
N ALA A 415 -15.49 33.82 3.13
CA ALA A 415 -14.66 33.44 4.27
C ALA A 415 -13.85 32.17 3.96
N ASN A 416 -12.57 32.15 4.35
CA ASN A 416 -11.72 30.96 4.18
C ASN A 416 -12.04 29.92 5.27
N PHE A 417 -12.08 28.64 4.89
CA PHE A 417 -12.24 27.50 5.81
C PHE A 417 -11.27 26.37 5.46
N ASP A 418 -10.94 25.53 6.44
CA ASP A 418 -10.08 24.35 6.23
C ASP A 418 -10.95 23.20 5.72
N SER A 419 -10.84 22.85 4.44
CA SER A 419 -11.67 21.81 3.83
C SER A 419 -11.35 20.40 4.35
N GLY A 420 -10.29 20.23 5.15
CA GLY A 420 -9.99 18.99 5.87
C GLY A 420 -10.78 18.84 7.18
N THR A 421 -11.28 19.93 7.77
CA THR A 421 -11.97 19.91 9.08
C THR A 421 -13.33 20.58 9.06
N GLN A 422 -13.66 21.30 8.00
CA GLN A 422 -14.84 22.11 7.83
C GLN A 422 -15.45 21.89 6.44
N VAL A 423 -16.74 22.15 6.31
CA VAL A 423 -17.52 22.12 5.08
C VAL A 423 -18.24 23.45 4.92
N CYS A 424 -18.34 23.95 3.69
CA CYS A 424 -19.25 25.04 3.38
C CYS A 424 -20.63 24.47 3.11
N ASP A 425 -21.57 24.74 4.01
CA ASP A 425 -22.95 24.32 3.88
C ASP A 425 -23.87 25.56 3.88
N ASN A 426 -24.61 25.73 2.78
CA ASN A 426 -25.50 26.87 2.54
C ASN A 426 -24.85 28.24 2.81
N GLY A 427 -23.57 28.40 2.42
CA GLY A 427 -22.82 29.63 2.64
C GLY A 427 -22.34 29.84 4.09
N HIS A 428 -22.48 28.85 4.95
CA HIS A 428 -21.99 28.82 6.33
C HIS A 428 -20.93 27.75 6.53
N ILE A 429 -19.91 28.06 7.32
CA ILE A 429 -18.82 27.14 7.62
C ILE A 429 -19.24 26.26 8.81
N CYS A 430 -19.42 24.96 8.56
CA CYS A 430 -19.69 23.96 9.59
C CYS A 430 -18.52 23.00 9.75
N PRO A 431 -18.33 22.37 10.92
CA PRO A 431 -17.39 21.26 11.06
C PRO A 431 -17.74 20.12 10.10
N SER A 432 -16.74 19.39 9.60
CA SER A 432 -16.95 18.26 8.71
C SER A 432 -17.91 17.23 9.33
N GLY A 433 -18.88 16.76 8.55
CA GLY A 433 -19.95 15.86 9.00
C GLY A 433 -21.11 16.55 9.75
N GLN A 434 -21.10 17.89 9.86
CA GLN A 434 -22.25 18.68 10.32
C GLN A 434 -22.93 19.40 9.15
N TYR A 435 -24.17 19.84 9.42
CA TYR A 435 -25.05 20.51 8.48
C TYR A 435 -25.61 21.78 9.10
N PHE A 436 -25.94 22.78 8.30
CA PHE A 436 -26.46 24.06 8.73
C PHE A 436 -27.99 24.06 8.69
N CYS A 437 -28.63 24.36 9.83
CA CYS A 437 -30.08 24.48 9.93
C CYS A 437 -30.47 25.54 10.95
N GLY A 438 -31.40 26.44 10.58
CA GLY A 438 -32.00 27.38 11.53
C GLY A 438 -31.03 28.31 12.25
N GLY A 439 -29.87 28.61 11.64
CA GLY A 439 -28.86 29.49 12.21
C GLY A 439 -27.74 28.78 12.98
N ALA A 440 -27.71 27.45 13.02
CA ALA A 440 -26.66 26.68 13.70
C ALA A 440 -26.22 25.44 12.92
N CYS A 441 -24.97 25.04 13.08
CA CYS A 441 -24.49 23.74 12.65
C CYS A 441 -24.96 22.65 13.62
N TYR A 442 -25.41 21.51 13.08
CA TYR A 442 -25.87 20.37 13.88
C TYR A 442 -25.31 19.05 13.35
N ALA A 443 -25.20 18.07 14.24
CA ALA A 443 -24.81 16.71 13.90
C ALA A 443 -26.07 15.86 13.63
N PRO A 444 -26.15 15.14 12.50
CA PRO A 444 -27.34 14.34 12.16
C PRO A 444 -27.44 13.04 12.98
N THR A 445 -26.52 12.82 13.91
CA THR A 445 -26.54 11.70 14.87
C THR A 445 -27.36 12.03 16.13
N SER A 446 -27.59 13.31 16.42
CA SER A 446 -28.28 13.77 17.63
C SER A 446 -29.52 14.63 17.35
N GLN A 447 -29.58 15.27 16.18
CA GLN A 447 -30.64 16.20 15.81
C GLN A 447 -30.98 16.07 14.32
N CYS A 448 -32.11 16.63 13.91
CA CYS A 448 -32.51 16.76 12.52
C CYS A 448 -33.03 18.16 12.21
N CYS A 449 -32.96 18.56 10.94
CA CYS A 449 -33.53 19.82 10.48
C CYS A 449 -34.98 19.62 10.03
N SER A 450 -35.91 20.37 10.61
CA SER A 450 -37.33 20.37 10.27
C SER A 450 -37.79 21.81 10.05
N ASN A 451 -38.20 22.15 8.82
CA ASN A 451 -38.65 23.50 8.46
C ASN A 451 -37.68 24.62 8.91
N ASN A 452 -36.37 24.41 8.71
CA ASN A 452 -35.32 25.34 9.13
C ASN A 452 -35.25 25.56 10.66
N ALA A 453 -35.67 24.56 11.45
CA ALA A 453 -35.50 24.50 12.90
C ALA A 453 -34.93 23.14 13.32
N LEU A 454 -34.12 23.11 14.38
CA LEU A 454 -33.56 21.88 14.91
C LEU A 454 -34.58 21.15 15.79
N SER A 455 -34.78 19.86 15.52
CA SER A 455 -35.49 18.95 16.43
C SER A 455 -34.58 17.83 16.92
N SER A 456 -34.77 17.42 18.17
CA SER A 456 -34.11 16.28 18.79
C SER A 456 -34.96 15.00 18.76
N THR A 457 -36.16 15.04 18.18
CA THR A 457 -37.03 13.87 18.06
C THR A 457 -37.17 13.45 16.59
N SER A 458 -36.92 12.18 16.31
CA SER A 458 -36.98 11.65 14.93
C SER A 458 -38.39 11.72 14.32
N SER A 459 -39.43 11.74 15.15
CA SER A 459 -40.83 11.89 14.73
C SER A 459 -41.20 13.28 14.20
N GLU A 460 -40.36 14.29 14.41
CA GLU A 460 -40.60 15.68 14.00
C GLU A 460 -39.76 16.09 12.79
N CYS A 461 -38.92 15.18 12.26
CA CYS A 461 -38.06 15.46 11.12
C CYS A 461 -38.86 15.53 9.82
N ALA A 462 -38.95 16.72 9.24
CA ALA A 462 -39.64 16.94 7.97
C ALA A 462 -38.79 17.77 7.01
N CYS A 463 -38.72 17.32 5.75
CA CYS A 463 -38.06 18.03 4.66
C CYS A 463 -39.10 18.52 3.68
N SER A 464 -39.16 19.84 3.46
CA SER A 464 -40.17 20.46 2.58
C SER A 464 -41.62 19.98 2.88
N GLY A 465 -41.93 19.84 4.17
CA GLY A 465 -43.24 19.38 4.66
C GLY A 465 -43.50 17.87 4.63
N GLN A 466 -42.53 17.05 4.21
CA GLN A 466 -42.64 15.59 4.19
C GLN A 466 -41.77 14.97 5.28
N ALA A 467 -42.35 14.06 6.07
CA ALA A 467 -41.60 13.31 7.08
C ALA A 467 -40.50 12.45 6.42
N TYR A 468 -39.34 12.33 7.06
CA TYR A 468 -38.26 11.48 6.57
C TYR A 468 -37.57 10.70 7.70
N ASP A 469 -36.92 9.60 7.34
CA ASP A 469 -36.15 8.79 8.29
C ASP A 469 -34.77 9.41 8.53
N ALA A 470 -34.58 10.01 9.72
CA ALA A 470 -33.32 10.63 10.13
C ALA A 470 -32.17 9.63 10.36
N ALA A 471 -32.44 8.33 10.36
CA ALA A 471 -31.39 7.31 10.39
C ALA A 471 -30.66 7.21 9.03
N THR A 472 -31.37 7.41 7.93
CA THR A 472 -30.88 7.15 6.56
C THR A 472 -30.76 8.41 5.70
N TYR A 473 -31.53 9.46 6.01
CA TYR A 473 -31.55 10.71 5.25
C TYR A 473 -31.36 11.92 6.15
N ILE A 474 -31.09 13.04 5.50
CA ILE A 474 -30.96 14.38 6.06
C ILE A 474 -31.69 15.36 5.15
N CYS A 475 -32.29 16.39 5.76
CA CYS A 475 -32.85 17.50 5.01
C CYS A 475 -31.81 18.63 4.98
N ASP A 476 -31.30 18.93 3.80
CA ASP A 476 -30.36 20.01 3.58
C ASP A 476 -30.93 21.01 2.56
N VAL A 477 -31.08 22.27 2.97
CA VAL A 477 -31.72 23.36 2.20
C VAL A 477 -33.05 22.93 1.53
N GLY A 478 -33.88 22.16 2.23
CA GLY A 478 -35.16 21.66 1.72
C GLY A 478 -35.06 20.50 0.71
N THR A 479 -33.86 19.98 0.47
CA THR A 479 -33.57 18.80 -0.34
C THR A 479 -33.30 17.61 0.57
N LEU A 480 -33.93 16.46 0.29
CA LEU A 480 -33.70 15.24 1.05
C LEU A 480 -32.50 14.49 0.47
N CYS A 481 -31.41 14.41 1.23
CA CYS A 481 -30.18 13.75 0.82
C CYS A 481 -29.86 12.51 1.66
N PRO A 482 -29.18 11.49 1.07
CA PRO A 482 -28.60 10.41 1.84
C PRO A 482 -27.68 10.96 2.94
N LYS A 483 -27.68 10.32 4.10
CA LYS A 483 -26.83 10.73 5.21
C LYS A 483 -25.35 10.69 4.81
N GLY A 484 -24.66 11.82 4.88
CA GLY A 484 -23.27 11.98 4.44
C GLY A 484 -23.11 12.84 3.18
N ASP A 485 -24.21 13.09 2.45
CA ASP A 485 -24.23 13.96 1.29
C ASP A 485 -24.79 15.36 1.63
N TYR A 486 -24.49 16.36 0.81
CA TYR A 486 -24.91 17.74 0.96
C TYR A 486 -25.74 18.19 -0.24
N ALA A 487 -26.58 19.22 -0.10
CA ALA A 487 -27.39 19.77 -1.16
C ALA A 487 -26.69 20.96 -1.84
N CYS A 488 -26.69 20.95 -3.18
CA CYS A 488 -26.21 22.06 -4.00
C CYS A 488 -27.13 22.24 -5.21
N GLY A 489 -27.73 23.42 -5.38
CA GLY A 489 -28.59 23.69 -6.54
C GLY A 489 -29.79 22.74 -6.68
N GLY A 490 -30.23 22.12 -5.59
CA GLY A 490 -31.32 21.12 -5.57
C GLY A 490 -30.89 19.67 -5.86
N ALA A 491 -29.59 19.39 -5.92
CA ALA A 491 -29.06 18.03 -6.06
C ALA A 491 -28.16 17.65 -4.87
N CYS A 492 -28.17 16.37 -4.51
CA CYS A 492 -27.28 15.83 -3.48
C CYS A 492 -25.90 15.52 -4.07
N TYR A 493 -24.84 15.82 -3.32
CA TYR A 493 -23.46 15.53 -3.70
C TYR A 493 -22.62 15.10 -2.50
N SER A 494 -21.60 14.29 -2.76
CA SER A 494 -20.60 13.94 -1.77
C SER A 494 -19.45 14.94 -1.82
N THR A 495 -19.09 15.51 -0.66
CA THR A 495 -17.95 16.43 -0.52
C THR A 495 -16.60 15.76 -0.81
N ALA A 496 -16.55 14.42 -0.84
CA ALA A 496 -15.37 13.68 -1.27
C ALA A 496 -15.08 13.81 -2.78
N LEU A 497 -16.12 14.12 -3.58
CA LEU A 497 -16.04 14.14 -5.04
C LEU A 497 -16.29 15.53 -5.62
N TYR A 498 -17.13 16.34 -4.98
CA TYR A 498 -17.56 17.64 -5.49
C TYR A 498 -17.57 18.72 -4.39
N GLY A 499 -17.49 19.98 -4.78
CA GLY A 499 -17.81 21.15 -3.97
C GLY A 499 -19.09 21.84 -4.46
N CYS A 500 -19.58 22.84 -3.73
CA CYS A 500 -20.71 23.67 -4.13
C CYS A 500 -20.33 25.15 -4.09
N CYS A 501 -20.48 25.85 -5.23
CA CYS A 501 -20.23 27.28 -5.37
C CYS A 501 -21.46 27.96 -6.00
N ASP A 502 -22.08 28.89 -5.28
CA ASP A 502 -23.28 29.64 -5.73
C ASP A 502 -24.40 28.76 -6.31
N GLY A 503 -24.58 27.56 -5.75
CA GLY A 503 -25.58 26.59 -6.20
C GLY A 503 -25.16 25.73 -7.40
N ALA A 504 -23.89 25.80 -7.84
CA ALA A 504 -23.33 24.94 -8.86
C ALA A 504 -22.29 23.97 -8.28
N LEU A 505 -22.28 22.72 -8.77
CA LEU A 505 -21.30 21.72 -8.37
C LEU A 505 -19.94 21.99 -9.04
N THR A 506 -18.86 21.92 -8.25
CA THR A 506 -17.47 22.01 -8.70
C THR A 506 -16.72 20.72 -8.37
N ALA A 507 -15.54 20.48 -8.95
CA ALA A 507 -14.71 19.34 -8.53
C ALA A 507 -14.20 19.54 -7.10
N ALA A 508 -14.07 18.46 -6.31
CA ALA A 508 -13.53 18.53 -4.96
C ALA A 508 -12.19 19.29 -4.91
N GLY A 509 -12.07 20.23 -3.98
CA GLY A 509 -10.87 21.07 -3.82
C GLY A 509 -10.76 22.27 -4.78
N GLN A 510 -11.70 22.45 -5.71
CA GLN A 510 -11.83 23.70 -6.45
C GLN A 510 -12.65 24.70 -5.63
N GLY A 511 -11.97 25.72 -5.09
CA GLY A 511 -12.60 26.80 -4.35
C GLY A 511 -13.54 27.64 -5.22
N CYS A 512 -14.39 28.42 -4.54
CA CYS A 512 -15.13 29.54 -5.10
C CYS A 512 -14.23 30.80 -5.05
#